data_AF-A0A4Z2IIF7-F1
#
_entry.id   AF-A0A4Z2IIF7-F1
#
_cell.length_a   1.000
_cell.length_b   1.000
_cell.length_c   1.000
_cell.angle_alpha   90.00
_cell.angle_beta   90.00
_cell.angle_gamma   90.00
#
_symmetry.space_group_name_H-M   'P 1'
#
loop_
_entity.id
_entity.type
_entity.pdbx_description
1 polymer ?
#
loop_
_entity_poly.entity_id
_entity_poly.type
_entity_poly.pdbx_seq_one_letter_code
_entity_poly.pdbx_strand_id
1 'polypeptide(L)'
;MMKGGDILSNRVEAGEDGDVVPGSLDLPNAVDVIEDMSHDVKRAFFEDKQSTLRDLAQTTAAELLAEQQRQLFAQPAEEEQEEEELMEAAALPNVSEIGFYLEQAGVGLGREEMQRVFLALKQLVGSQALLRCRLWGKVLGTESSYIVAEAEYREGEEEEEKSFEEVTEEEEREEETQENERDQLPQSAYKPPPAVPKEDLGTGTNKFVYYVCKEPGLPWVKLPAVSPEQITAARQIRKFFTGRLDTPVVSYPPFPGNEAQYLRAQIARISAGTQVSPQGFFQAGKEEGDEEDETTRDSFEGIPAAKMAESLSTWVHHVQHILQQGRCTWVNLAVKTGEDSEEGEAEEKEELDEPEPEVGPPLKFENIYVGWGLKYAGEGYSPALPPLPQKDYPSGPEITEAFDPSLEQELVMKEALEEQQSAIEEMEDIDDEDDEEDDD
;
A
#
# COMPACT_ATOMS: atom_id res chain seq x y z
N MET A 1 8.71 12.18 64.51
CA MET A 1 8.32 12.45 65.91
C MET A 1 7.50 11.28 66.42
N MET A 2 7.93 10.68 67.55
CA MET A 2 7.21 9.90 68.59
C MET A 2 5.72 9.57 68.36
N LYS A 3 5.12 8.43 68.74
CA LYS A 3 5.45 7.33 69.69
C LYS A 3 4.28 6.30 69.69
N GLY A 4 4.58 5.05 70.06
CA GLY A 4 3.76 4.15 70.89
C GLY A 4 2.67 3.35 70.16
N GLY A 5 2.44 2.07 70.44
CA GLY A 5 2.82 1.22 71.57
C GLY A 5 1.63 0.31 71.93
N ASP A 6 1.91 -0.97 72.10
CA ASP A 6 1.02 -2.13 72.22
C ASP A 6 -0.10 -2.11 73.31
N ILE A 7 -0.95 -3.14 73.24
CA ILE A 7 -1.36 -4.11 74.29
C ILE A 7 -2.89 -4.29 74.50
N LEU A 8 -3.27 -5.56 74.34
CA LEU A 8 -4.48 -6.31 74.71
C LEU A 8 -5.05 -6.01 76.12
N SER A 9 -6.37 -6.09 76.31
CA SER A 9 -6.94 -6.94 77.39
C SER A 9 -8.48 -7.04 77.34
N ASN A 10 -8.95 -8.25 77.65
CA ASN A 10 -10.31 -8.74 77.77
C ASN A 10 -11.21 -7.95 78.74
N ARG A 11 -12.53 -8.02 78.50
CA ARG A 11 -13.49 -8.09 79.59
C ARG A 11 -14.66 -9.03 79.27
N VAL A 12 -14.77 -10.02 80.14
CA VAL A 12 -15.84 -11.02 80.30
C VAL A 12 -17.10 -10.34 80.83
N GLU A 13 -18.28 -10.70 80.33
CA GLU A 13 -19.50 -10.69 81.15
C GLU A 13 -20.25 -12.02 81.00
N ALA A 14 -20.59 -12.58 82.17
CA ALA A 14 -21.32 -13.81 82.39
C ALA A 14 -22.83 -13.55 82.29
N GLY A 15 -23.57 -14.62 81.98
CA GLY A 15 -24.96 -14.55 81.55
C GLY A 15 -26.02 -14.31 82.63
N GLU A 16 -27.23 -14.12 82.12
CA GLU A 16 -28.49 -14.30 82.83
C GLU A 16 -29.40 -15.17 81.97
N ASP A 17 -29.85 -16.28 82.55
CA ASP A 17 -30.89 -17.17 82.04
C ASP A 17 -32.23 -16.44 81.98
N GLY A 18 -32.84 -16.41 80.79
CA GLY A 18 -34.20 -15.94 80.55
C GLY A 18 -34.92 -16.88 79.59
N ASP A 19 -36.00 -17.47 80.09
CA ASP A 19 -36.91 -18.44 79.46
C ASP A 19 -37.11 -18.26 77.94
N VAL A 20 -36.88 -19.35 77.20
CA VAL A 20 -37.21 -19.50 75.79
C VAL A 20 -38.72 -19.74 75.67
N VAL A 21 -39.45 -18.73 75.21
CA VAL A 21 -40.78 -18.91 74.61
C VAL A 21 -40.58 -19.02 73.09
N PRO A 22 -41.05 -20.08 72.40
CA PRO A 22 -40.81 -20.26 70.98
C PRO A 22 -41.79 -19.37 70.20
N GLY A 23 -41.42 -18.11 69.99
CA GLY A 23 -42.17 -17.15 69.17
C GLY A 23 -41.41 -16.86 67.89
N SER A 24 -41.90 -17.39 66.77
CA SER A 24 -41.57 -17.03 65.39
C SER A 24 -40.08 -16.81 65.08
N LEU A 25 -39.41 -17.83 64.53
CA LEU A 25 -38.35 -17.56 63.56
C LEU A 25 -39.02 -16.84 62.39
N ASP A 26 -39.16 -15.51 62.48
CA ASP A 26 -39.39 -14.68 61.32
C ASP A 26 -38.14 -14.85 60.46
N LEU A 27 -38.19 -15.87 59.59
CA LEU A 27 -37.22 -16.05 58.52
C LEU A 27 -37.05 -14.68 57.88
N PRO A 28 -35.80 -14.19 57.72
CA PRO A 28 -35.59 -12.88 57.14
C PRO A 28 -36.33 -12.85 55.81
N ASN A 29 -37.28 -11.90 55.72
CA ASN A 29 -38.18 -11.79 54.59
C ASN A 29 -37.32 -11.81 53.33
N ALA A 30 -37.53 -12.80 52.47
CA ALA A 30 -36.66 -13.04 51.33
C ALA A 30 -36.60 -11.82 50.39
N VAL A 31 -37.64 -10.98 50.39
CA VAL A 31 -37.68 -9.71 49.66
C VAL A 31 -36.66 -8.72 50.22
N ASP A 32 -36.57 -8.59 51.55
CA ASP A 32 -35.68 -7.65 52.21
C ASP A 32 -34.21 -8.09 52.06
N VAL A 33 -33.95 -9.39 52.10
CA VAL A 33 -32.60 -9.95 51.84
C VAL A 33 -32.16 -9.69 50.39
N ILE A 34 -33.07 -9.85 49.42
CA ILE A 34 -32.76 -9.55 48.01
C ILE A 34 -32.57 -8.04 47.80
N GLU A 35 -33.35 -7.20 48.49
CA GLU A 35 -33.21 -5.75 48.43
C GLU A 35 -31.86 -5.30 49.00
N ASP A 36 -31.46 -5.82 50.16
CA ASP A 36 -30.17 -5.52 50.79
C ASP A 36 -29.01 -5.99 49.92
N MET A 37 -29.07 -7.21 49.38
CA MET A 37 -28.06 -7.70 48.44
C MET A 37 -28.00 -6.86 47.15
N SER A 38 -29.16 -6.45 46.61
CA SER A 38 -29.22 -5.59 45.42
C SER A 38 -28.62 -4.22 45.70
N HIS A 39 -28.91 -3.65 46.87
CA HIS A 39 -28.43 -2.36 47.29
C HIS A 39 -26.91 -2.38 47.56
N ASP A 40 -26.39 -3.43 48.20
CA ASP A 40 -24.95 -3.58 48.44
C ASP A 40 -24.17 -3.76 47.14
N VAL A 41 -24.69 -4.53 46.19
CA VAL A 41 -24.13 -4.63 44.84
C VAL A 41 -24.15 -3.27 44.14
N LYS A 42 -25.29 -2.58 44.13
CA LYS A 42 -25.42 -1.25 43.50
C LYS A 42 -24.49 -0.23 44.13
N ARG A 43 -24.28 -0.27 45.45
CA ARG A 43 -23.36 0.59 46.19
C ARG A 43 -21.91 0.24 45.89
N ALA A 44 -21.56 -1.04 45.78
CA ALA A 44 -20.21 -1.47 45.40
C ALA A 44 -19.84 -1.04 43.96
N PHE A 45 -20.82 -1.03 43.06
CA PHE A 45 -20.67 -0.50 41.70
C PHE A 45 -20.85 1.02 41.61
N PHE A 46 -21.19 1.71 42.71
CA PHE A 46 -21.36 3.14 42.73
C PHE A 46 -20.00 3.82 42.94
N GLU A 47 -19.35 4.18 41.84
CA GLU A 47 -18.24 5.14 41.86
C GLU A 47 -18.80 6.53 42.20
N ASP A 48 -18.31 7.14 43.27
CA ASP A 48 -18.68 8.50 43.67
C ASP A 48 -18.12 9.51 42.66
N LYS A 49 -18.88 9.77 41.59
CA LYS A 49 -18.53 10.71 40.52
C LYS A 49 -18.64 12.19 40.95
N GLN A 50 -18.72 12.49 42.25
CA GLN A 50 -18.84 13.86 42.77
C GLN A 50 -17.55 14.69 42.69
N SER A 51 -16.41 14.09 42.33
CA SER A 51 -15.26 14.90 41.89
C SER A 51 -15.51 15.44 40.48
N THR A 52 -15.93 16.70 40.37
CA THR A 52 -15.93 17.44 39.09
C THR A 52 -14.52 17.85 38.65
N LEU A 53 -13.51 17.65 39.50
CA LEU A 53 -12.12 17.78 39.12
C LEU A 53 -11.75 16.53 38.34
N ARG A 54 -11.72 16.68 37.02
CA ARG A 54 -11.13 15.71 36.11
C ARG A 54 -9.66 15.59 36.50
N ASP A 55 -9.24 14.42 36.98
CA ASP A 55 -7.85 14.03 36.80
C ASP A 55 -7.53 14.25 35.31
N LEU A 56 -6.45 14.98 35.00
CA LEU A 56 -6.05 15.23 33.62
C LEU A 56 -5.94 13.88 32.92
N ALA A 57 -6.95 13.56 32.12
CA ALA A 57 -6.97 12.33 31.36
C ALA A 57 -5.72 12.35 30.49
N GLN A 58 -5.00 11.24 30.48
CA GLN A 58 -3.89 11.01 29.56
C GLN A 58 -4.36 11.45 28.16
N THR A 59 -3.53 12.23 27.48
CA THR A 59 -3.84 12.77 26.14
C THR A 59 -4.36 11.63 25.27
N THR A 60 -5.63 11.72 24.90
CA THR A 60 -6.26 10.64 24.14
C THR A 60 -5.77 10.73 22.70
N ALA A 61 -5.70 9.62 21.96
CA ALA A 61 -5.28 9.64 20.54
C ALA A 61 -6.11 10.63 19.69
N ALA A 62 -7.41 10.77 20.01
CA ALA A 62 -8.29 11.75 19.37
C ALA A 62 -7.92 13.21 19.69
N GLU A 63 -7.37 13.48 20.87
CA GLU A 63 -6.91 14.83 21.26
C GLU A 63 -5.62 15.20 20.53
N LEU A 64 -4.66 14.28 20.44
CA LEU A 64 -3.44 14.48 19.64
C LEU A 64 -3.76 14.73 18.16
N LEU A 65 -4.71 13.95 17.61
CA LEU A 65 -5.19 14.14 16.25
C LEU A 65 -5.90 15.50 16.08
N ALA A 66 -6.71 15.91 17.05
CA ALA A 66 -7.36 17.22 17.01
C ALA A 66 -6.35 18.38 17.10
N GLU A 67 -5.28 18.23 17.90
CA GLU A 67 -4.20 19.23 17.97
C GLU A 67 -3.47 19.36 16.63
N GLN A 68 -3.18 18.25 15.95
CA GLN A 68 -2.60 18.24 14.61
C GLN A 68 -3.56 18.87 13.59
N GLN A 69 -4.83 18.47 13.59
CA GLN A 69 -5.84 19.04 12.70
C GLN A 69 -6.03 20.53 12.92
N ARG A 70 -5.92 21.02 14.15
CA ARG A 70 -6.01 22.46 14.45
C ARG A 70 -4.94 23.26 13.71
N GLN A 71 -3.75 22.69 13.50
CA GLN A 71 -2.66 23.35 12.77
C GLN A 71 -3.05 23.63 11.30
N LEU A 72 -3.87 22.76 10.69
CA LEU A 72 -4.37 22.95 9.32
C LEU A 72 -5.27 24.17 9.15
N PHE A 73 -5.88 24.66 10.24
CA PHE A 73 -6.77 25.83 10.21
C PHE A 73 -6.05 27.13 10.62
N ALA A 74 -4.76 27.08 10.93
CA ALA A 74 -3.99 28.27 11.24
C ALA A 74 -3.77 29.08 9.95
N GLN A 75 -4.13 30.36 9.98
CA GLN A 75 -3.89 31.28 8.88
C GLN A 75 -2.43 31.75 8.89
N PRO A 76 -1.71 31.69 7.76
CA PRO A 76 -0.39 32.32 7.63
C PRO A 76 -0.51 33.84 7.61
N ALA A 77 0.61 34.55 7.69
CA ALA A 77 0.64 36.01 7.63
C ALA A 77 0.11 36.53 6.28
N GLU A 78 -0.51 37.72 6.26
CA GLU A 78 -1.23 38.25 5.08
C GLU A 78 -0.38 38.32 3.79
N GLU A 79 0.94 38.52 3.90
CA GLU A 79 1.84 38.58 2.73
C GLU A 79 2.19 37.19 2.16
N GLU A 80 2.24 36.15 3.00
CA GLU A 80 2.48 34.76 2.57
C GLU A 80 1.19 34.13 2.02
N GLN A 81 0.01 34.61 2.45
CA GLN A 81 -1.29 34.12 1.99
C GLN A 81 -1.52 34.35 0.49
N GLU A 82 -1.15 35.51 -0.05
CA GLU A 82 -1.45 35.83 -1.45
C GLU A 82 -0.61 34.98 -2.42
N GLU A 83 0.66 34.70 -2.09
CA GLU A 83 1.52 33.83 -2.89
C GLU A 83 1.12 32.35 -2.77
N GLU A 84 0.78 31.88 -1.57
CA GLU A 84 0.25 30.52 -1.36
C GLU A 84 -1.09 30.31 -2.08
N GLU A 85 -2.04 31.25 -1.98
CA GLU A 85 -3.34 31.15 -2.66
C GLU A 85 -3.21 31.11 -4.18
N LEU A 86 -2.27 31.84 -4.77
CA LEU A 86 -2.04 31.83 -6.22
C LEU A 86 -1.49 30.49 -6.70
N MET A 87 -0.53 29.92 -5.95
CA MET A 87 0.07 28.63 -6.26
C MET A 87 -0.94 27.48 -6.08
N GLU A 88 -1.79 27.57 -5.06
CA GLU A 88 -2.85 26.62 -4.79
C GLU A 88 -3.95 26.64 -5.85
N ALA A 89 -4.35 27.81 -6.31
CA ALA A 89 -5.37 27.94 -7.34
C ALA A 89 -4.92 27.33 -8.67
N ALA A 90 -3.61 27.30 -8.93
CA ALA A 90 -3.03 26.64 -10.08
C ALA A 90 -2.96 25.12 -9.92
N ALA A 91 -2.59 24.63 -8.73
CA ALA A 91 -2.32 23.21 -8.52
C ALA A 91 -3.53 22.37 -8.08
N LEU A 92 -4.50 22.95 -7.36
CA LEU A 92 -5.63 22.22 -6.79
C LEU A 92 -6.97 22.59 -7.45
N PRO A 93 -7.81 21.59 -7.80
CA PRO A 93 -9.18 21.87 -8.23
C PRO A 93 -10.00 22.41 -7.05
N ASN A 94 -11.13 23.06 -7.35
CA ASN A 94 -12.03 23.57 -6.31
C ASN A 94 -12.75 22.43 -5.58
N VAL A 95 -12.10 21.90 -4.55
CA VAL A 95 -12.56 20.77 -3.74
C VAL A 95 -13.89 21.06 -3.03
N SER A 96 -14.15 22.32 -2.67
CA SER A 96 -15.41 22.72 -2.04
C SER A 96 -16.61 22.59 -2.99
N GLU A 97 -16.42 22.99 -4.23
CA GLU A 97 -17.42 22.85 -5.28
C GLU A 97 -17.62 21.38 -5.67
N ILE A 98 -16.54 20.61 -5.76
CA ILE A 98 -16.60 19.14 -5.95
C ILE A 98 -17.43 18.50 -4.84
N GLY A 99 -17.14 18.83 -3.57
CA GLY A 99 -17.89 18.33 -2.42
C GLY A 99 -19.38 18.65 -2.47
N PHE A 100 -19.74 19.85 -2.97
CA PHE A 100 -21.13 20.23 -3.18
C PHE A 100 -21.82 19.33 -4.21
N TYR A 101 -21.22 19.10 -5.38
CA TYR A 101 -21.82 18.24 -6.41
C TYR A 101 -21.92 16.78 -5.99
N LEU A 102 -20.92 16.26 -5.29
CA LEU A 102 -20.93 14.90 -4.73
C LEU A 102 -22.07 14.75 -3.71
N GLU A 103 -22.25 15.72 -2.82
CA GLU A 103 -23.35 15.71 -1.85
C GLU A 103 -24.73 15.74 -2.52
N GLN A 104 -24.90 16.51 -3.61
CA GLN A 104 -26.15 16.50 -4.37
C GLN A 104 -26.45 15.12 -4.99
N ALA A 105 -25.41 14.38 -5.38
CA ALA A 105 -25.53 13.02 -5.86
C ALA A 105 -25.71 11.98 -4.73
N GLY A 106 -25.60 12.40 -3.46
CA GLY A 106 -25.72 11.51 -2.29
C GLY A 106 -24.53 10.58 -2.11
N VAL A 107 -23.37 10.90 -2.69
CA VAL A 107 -22.14 10.12 -2.63
C VAL A 107 -20.97 11.00 -2.14
N GLY A 108 -19.91 10.38 -1.63
CA GLY A 108 -18.68 11.09 -1.24
C GLY A 108 -18.44 11.17 0.27
N LEU A 109 -17.54 12.06 0.65
CA LEU A 109 -17.13 12.30 2.03
C LEU A 109 -18.01 13.39 2.66
N GLY A 110 -18.17 13.37 3.99
CA GLY A 110 -18.96 14.39 4.68
C GLY A 110 -18.34 15.79 4.52
N ARG A 111 -19.14 16.86 4.59
CA ARG A 111 -18.68 18.25 4.38
C ARG A 111 -17.47 18.62 5.24
N GLU A 112 -17.50 18.24 6.52
CA GLU A 112 -16.41 18.55 7.44
C GLU A 112 -15.13 17.75 7.11
N GLU A 113 -15.29 16.50 6.69
CA GLU A 113 -14.15 15.65 6.28
C GLU A 113 -13.54 16.20 4.99
N MET A 114 -14.36 16.55 4.01
CA MET A 114 -13.92 17.16 2.76
C MET A 114 -13.11 18.44 2.99
N GLN A 115 -13.55 19.30 3.90
CA GLN A 115 -12.84 20.53 4.24
C GLN A 115 -11.47 20.24 4.88
N ARG A 116 -11.40 19.26 5.80
CA ARG A 116 -10.13 18.86 6.41
C ARG A 116 -9.18 18.25 5.38
N VAL A 117 -9.70 17.43 4.47
CA VAL A 117 -8.93 16.84 3.34
C VAL A 117 -8.39 17.94 2.43
N PHE A 118 -9.21 18.94 2.09
CA PHE A 118 -8.76 20.08 1.28
C PHE A 118 -7.57 20.81 1.92
N LEU A 119 -7.65 21.12 3.22
CA LEU A 119 -6.54 21.76 3.94
C LEU A 119 -5.30 20.86 4.01
N ALA A 120 -5.48 19.54 4.16
CA ALA A 120 -4.36 18.60 4.13
C ALA A 120 -3.71 18.49 2.74
N LEU A 121 -4.47 18.62 1.66
CA LEU A 121 -3.95 18.68 0.29
C LEU A 121 -3.19 19.99 0.03
N LYS A 122 -3.69 21.12 0.55
CA LYS A 122 -3.00 22.42 0.51
C LYS A 122 -1.63 22.33 1.18
N GLN A 123 -1.55 21.69 2.35
CA GLN A 123 -0.27 21.40 3.01
C GLN A 123 0.65 20.50 2.17
N LEU A 124 0.10 19.46 1.52
CA LEU A 124 0.88 18.57 0.65
C LEU A 124 1.53 19.34 -0.50
N VAL A 125 0.74 20.13 -1.23
CA VAL A 125 1.21 20.94 -2.37
C VAL A 125 2.29 21.91 -1.93
N GLY A 126 2.12 22.61 -0.80
CA GLY A 126 3.15 23.50 -0.26
C GLY A 126 4.44 22.78 0.16
N SER A 127 4.34 21.54 0.67
CA SER A 127 5.51 20.77 1.13
C SER A 127 6.30 20.09 0.02
N GLN A 128 5.64 19.66 -1.06
CA GLN A 128 6.23 18.89 -2.16
C GLN A 128 6.32 19.69 -3.46
N ALA A 129 5.84 20.95 -3.49
CA ALA A 129 5.84 21.83 -4.66
C ALA A 129 5.25 21.19 -5.94
N LEU A 130 4.11 20.49 -5.79
CA LEU A 130 3.46 19.73 -6.86
C LEU A 130 2.81 20.65 -7.90
N LEU A 131 2.94 20.32 -9.19
CA LEU A 131 2.33 21.09 -10.30
C LEU A 131 0.80 20.96 -10.31
N ARG A 132 0.31 19.74 -10.17
CA ARG A 132 -1.13 19.43 -10.15
C ARG A 132 -1.40 18.34 -9.13
N CYS A 133 -2.39 18.56 -8.28
CA CYS A 133 -2.80 17.62 -7.25
C CYS A 133 -4.32 17.46 -7.23
N ARG A 134 -4.77 16.22 -7.16
CA ARG A 134 -6.18 15.84 -7.20
C ARG A 134 -6.51 14.85 -6.10
N LEU A 135 -7.68 15.00 -5.50
CA LEU A 135 -8.20 13.98 -4.58
C LEU A 135 -8.66 12.75 -5.38
N TRP A 136 -7.92 11.65 -5.30
CA TRP A 136 -8.31 10.39 -5.92
C TRP A 136 -9.47 9.72 -5.16
N GLY A 137 -9.40 9.74 -3.82
CA GLY A 137 -10.45 9.18 -2.98
C GLY A 137 -10.00 8.65 -1.63
N LYS A 138 -10.80 7.73 -1.07
CA LYS A 138 -10.57 7.09 0.24
C LYS A 138 -10.71 5.57 0.17
N VAL A 139 -9.67 4.85 0.58
CA VAL A 139 -9.66 3.40 0.73
C VAL A 139 -9.85 3.03 2.19
N LEU A 140 -10.86 2.20 2.48
CA LEU A 140 -11.20 1.76 3.82
C LEU A 140 -10.33 0.56 4.21
N GLY A 141 -9.76 0.62 5.42
CA GLY A 141 -9.03 -0.50 6.03
C GLY A 141 -9.67 -0.93 7.36
N THR A 142 -9.15 -2.03 7.92
CA THR A 142 -9.68 -2.62 9.15
C THR A 142 -9.26 -1.88 10.41
N GLU A 143 -8.03 -1.33 10.45
CA GLU A 143 -7.51 -0.56 11.59
C GLU A 143 -7.50 0.94 11.26
N SER A 144 -7.12 1.33 10.05
CA SER A 144 -7.12 2.72 9.58
C SER A 144 -7.48 2.80 8.10
N SER A 145 -8.01 3.93 7.67
CA SER A 145 -8.29 4.20 6.25
C SER A 145 -7.14 4.97 5.61
N TYR A 146 -7.13 5.01 4.28
CA TYR A 146 -6.18 5.80 3.48
C TYR A 146 -6.94 6.83 2.65
N ILE A 147 -6.56 8.09 2.78
CA ILE A 147 -6.91 9.17 1.85
C ILE A 147 -5.79 9.21 0.81
N VAL A 148 -6.16 9.22 -0.46
CA VAL A 148 -5.22 9.12 -1.59
C VAL A 148 -5.29 10.42 -2.40
N ALA A 149 -4.15 11.05 -2.58
CA ALA A 149 -3.94 12.15 -3.51
C ALA A 149 -3.18 11.64 -4.74
N GLU A 150 -3.60 12.10 -5.91
CA GLU A 150 -2.99 11.85 -7.21
C GLU A 150 -2.28 13.14 -7.65
N ALA A 151 -1.02 13.04 -8.06
CA ALA A 151 -0.20 14.17 -8.47
C ALA A 151 0.56 13.88 -9.77
N GLU A 152 0.81 14.92 -10.55
CA GLU A 152 1.66 14.87 -11.73
C GLU A 152 3.13 15.10 -11.33
N TYR A 153 4.06 14.41 -12.01
CA TYR A 153 5.49 14.64 -11.84
C TYR A 153 5.87 16.05 -12.31
N ARG A 154 6.90 16.62 -11.70
CA ARG A 154 7.58 17.79 -12.24
C ARG A 154 8.65 17.34 -13.23
N GLU A 155 8.75 18.04 -14.36
CA GLU A 155 9.82 17.80 -15.35
C GLU A 155 11.21 17.76 -14.67
N GLY A 156 11.91 16.63 -14.79
CA GLY A 156 13.23 16.38 -14.20
C GLY A 156 13.26 15.54 -12.91
N GLU A 157 12.16 15.47 -12.14
CA GLU A 157 12.11 14.60 -10.94
C GLU A 157 12.05 13.12 -11.32
N GLU A 158 11.55 12.80 -12.51
CA GLU A 158 11.46 11.43 -13.04
C GLU A 158 12.84 10.78 -13.19
N GLU A 159 13.86 11.55 -13.60
CA GLU A 159 15.22 11.04 -13.78
C GLU A 159 15.91 10.79 -12.43
N GLU A 160 15.72 11.68 -11.45
CA GLU A 160 16.27 11.49 -10.10
C GLU A 160 15.66 10.25 -9.43
N GLU A 161 14.33 10.07 -9.53
CA GLU A 161 13.67 8.90 -8.97
C GLU A 161 14.06 7.61 -9.68
N LYS A 162 14.17 7.64 -11.01
CA LYS A 162 14.63 6.49 -11.78
C LYS A 162 16.04 6.08 -11.35
N SER A 163 16.93 7.04 -11.15
CA SER A 163 18.29 6.75 -10.65
C SER A 163 18.28 6.14 -9.25
N PHE A 164 17.39 6.60 -8.36
CA PHE A 164 17.27 6.06 -7.02
C PHE A 164 16.69 4.63 -7.02
N GLU A 165 15.66 4.38 -7.82
CA GLU A 165 15.10 3.03 -7.99
C GLU A 165 16.14 2.06 -8.56
N GLU A 166 16.90 2.47 -9.58
CA GLU A 166 17.97 1.65 -10.18
C GLU A 166 19.04 1.27 -9.16
N VAL A 167 19.49 2.21 -8.32
CA VAL A 167 20.46 1.92 -7.25
C VAL A 167 19.89 0.93 -6.23
N THR A 168 18.63 1.08 -5.82
CA THR A 168 18.01 0.14 -4.89
C THR A 168 17.84 -1.27 -5.47
N GLU A 169 17.50 -1.38 -6.76
CA GLU A 169 17.39 -2.67 -7.43
C GLU A 169 18.76 -3.35 -7.59
N GLU A 170 19.82 -2.57 -7.80
CA GLU A 170 21.20 -3.08 -7.84
C GLU A 170 21.66 -3.58 -6.47
N GLU A 171 21.40 -2.83 -5.39
CA GLU A 171 21.70 -3.26 -4.02
C GLU A 171 20.96 -4.57 -3.65
N GLU A 172 19.66 -4.69 -3.96
CA GLU A 172 18.89 -5.91 -3.71
C GLU A 172 19.43 -7.12 -4.50
N ARG A 173 19.86 -6.91 -5.75
CA ARG A 173 20.51 -7.98 -6.54
C ARG A 173 21.85 -8.40 -5.93
N GLU A 174 22.65 -7.46 -5.46
CA GLU A 174 23.92 -7.77 -4.80
C GLU A 174 23.70 -8.57 -3.51
N GLU A 175 22.69 -8.23 -2.70
CA GLU A 175 22.33 -8.99 -1.50
C GLU A 175 21.87 -10.42 -1.82
N GLU A 176 20.99 -10.60 -2.82
CA GLU A 176 20.58 -11.95 -3.27
C GLU A 176 21.78 -12.77 -3.77
N THR A 177 22.74 -12.12 -4.43
CA THR A 177 23.93 -12.81 -4.95
C THR A 177 24.82 -13.28 -3.80
N GLN A 178 25.03 -12.44 -2.77
CA GLN A 178 25.82 -12.77 -1.59
C GLN A 178 25.19 -13.87 -0.71
N GLU A 179 23.85 -13.92 -0.64
CA GLU A 179 23.15 -14.99 0.09
C GLU A 179 23.29 -16.34 -0.64
N ASN A 180 23.19 -16.33 -1.97
CA ASN A 180 23.36 -17.53 -2.81
C ASN A 180 24.81 -18.06 -2.83
N GLU A 181 25.82 -17.22 -2.57
CA GLU A 181 27.22 -17.66 -2.47
C GLU A 181 27.49 -18.52 -1.22
N ARG A 182 26.67 -18.40 -0.17
CA ARG A 182 26.85 -19.13 1.11
C ARG A 182 26.34 -20.58 1.08
N ASP A 183 25.39 -20.90 0.20
CA ASP A 183 24.83 -22.25 0.04
C ASP A 183 24.98 -22.73 -1.43
N GLN A 184 26.18 -23.16 -1.82
CA GLN A 184 26.46 -23.66 -3.17
C GLN A 184 25.90 -25.07 -3.38
N LEU A 185 24.58 -25.17 -3.55
CA LEU A 185 23.94 -26.32 -4.18
C LEU A 185 24.16 -26.27 -5.69
N PRO A 186 24.18 -27.43 -6.40
CA PRO A 186 24.29 -27.44 -7.85
C PRO A 186 23.20 -26.57 -8.48
N GLN A 187 23.61 -25.55 -9.23
CA GLN A 187 22.69 -24.57 -9.82
C GLN A 187 21.78 -25.25 -10.83
N SER A 188 20.46 -25.11 -10.66
CA SER A 188 19.50 -25.65 -11.61
C SER A 188 19.70 -25.00 -12.98
N ALA A 189 19.70 -25.80 -14.06
CA ALA A 189 19.76 -25.27 -15.43
C ALA A 189 18.42 -24.63 -15.89
N TYR A 190 17.43 -24.51 -14.98
CA TYR A 190 16.15 -23.91 -15.27
C TYR A 190 16.26 -22.38 -15.29
N LYS A 191 15.98 -21.78 -16.44
CA LYS A 191 15.83 -20.33 -16.56
C LYS A 191 14.34 -20.00 -16.43
N PRO A 192 13.93 -19.22 -15.41
CA PRO A 192 12.55 -18.77 -15.34
C PRO A 192 12.19 -17.95 -16.60
N PRO A 193 10.92 -17.91 -16.99
CA PRO A 193 10.46 -17.05 -18.08
C PRO A 193 10.88 -15.59 -17.80
N PRO A 194 11.27 -14.82 -18.84
CA PRO A 194 11.65 -13.42 -18.66
C PRO A 194 10.48 -12.64 -18.05
N ALA A 195 10.77 -11.88 -16.98
CA ALA A 195 9.78 -11.03 -16.34
C ALA A 195 9.36 -9.90 -17.27
N VAL A 196 8.11 -9.45 -17.13
CA VAL A 196 7.62 -8.28 -17.88
C VAL A 196 8.30 -7.04 -17.30
N PRO A 197 8.94 -6.20 -18.13
CA PRO A 197 9.60 -5.00 -17.63
C PRO A 197 8.58 -3.98 -17.11
N LYS A 198 8.97 -3.28 -16.04
CA LYS A 198 8.24 -2.15 -15.43
C LYS A 198 8.09 -1.01 -16.45
N GLU A 199 7.00 -0.25 -16.35
CA GLU A 199 6.81 0.96 -17.14
C GLU A 199 7.57 2.13 -16.50
N ASP A 200 8.19 2.95 -17.33
CA ASP A 200 8.91 4.15 -16.89
C ASP A 200 7.98 5.12 -16.15
N LEU A 201 8.55 5.90 -15.24
CA LEU A 201 7.85 6.99 -14.56
C LEU A 201 7.29 7.97 -15.60
N GLY A 202 6.12 8.54 -15.35
CA GLY A 202 5.45 9.44 -16.31
C GLY A 202 4.64 8.72 -17.41
N THR A 203 4.82 7.41 -17.61
CA THR A 203 4.13 6.66 -18.67
C THR A 203 3.17 5.59 -18.15
N GLY A 204 2.09 5.35 -18.90
CA GLY A 204 1.14 4.25 -18.68
C GLY A 204 0.58 4.17 -17.24
N THR A 205 0.90 3.07 -16.55
CA THR A 205 0.47 2.79 -15.17
C THR A 205 1.19 3.63 -14.11
N ASN A 206 2.34 4.23 -14.46
CA ASN A 206 3.18 5.07 -13.63
C ASN A 206 3.14 6.56 -14.05
N LYS A 207 2.14 6.98 -14.84
CA LYS A 207 1.93 8.39 -15.24
C LYS A 207 1.77 9.35 -14.06
N PHE A 208 1.11 8.93 -12.99
CA PHE A 208 0.87 9.76 -11.81
C PHE A 208 1.55 9.19 -10.56
N VAL A 209 1.99 10.11 -9.69
CA VAL A 209 2.42 9.81 -8.33
C VAL A 209 1.20 9.78 -7.42
N TYR A 210 1.21 8.84 -6.46
CA TYR A 210 0.17 8.77 -5.45
C TYR A 210 0.75 9.00 -4.06
N TYR A 211 0.15 9.92 -3.33
CA TYR A 211 0.45 10.17 -1.92
C TYR A 211 -0.71 9.68 -1.05
N VAL A 212 -0.39 9.06 0.08
CA VAL A 212 -1.38 8.54 1.01
C VAL A 212 -1.23 9.13 2.39
N CYS A 213 -2.37 9.42 3.00
CA CYS A 213 -2.47 9.91 4.37
C CYS A 213 -3.52 9.09 5.11
N LYS A 214 -3.29 8.81 6.41
CA LYS A 214 -4.26 8.03 7.19
C LYS A 214 -5.47 8.86 7.60
N GLU A 215 -5.19 10.06 8.12
CA GLU A 215 -6.17 11.02 8.59
C GLU A 215 -5.69 12.43 8.26
N PRO A 216 -6.59 13.37 7.92
CA PRO A 216 -6.18 14.74 7.60
C PRO A 216 -5.36 15.34 8.74
N GLY A 217 -4.17 15.87 8.41
CA GLY A 217 -3.22 16.47 9.37
C GLY A 217 -2.03 15.58 9.73
N LEU A 218 -2.07 14.29 9.37
CA LEU A 218 -0.91 13.42 9.42
C LEU A 218 -0.02 13.62 8.18
N PRO A 219 1.28 13.28 8.28
CA PRO A 219 2.18 13.38 7.13
C PRO A 219 1.72 12.49 5.98
N TRP A 220 1.92 12.99 4.77
CA TRP A 220 1.69 12.24 3.54
C TRP A 220 2.88 11.33 3.24
N VAL A 221 2.59 10.11 2.81
CA VAL A 221 3.59 9.12 2.42
C VAL A 221 3.44 8.86 0.93
N LYS A 222 4.53 9.00 0.18
CA LYS A 222 4.57 8.69 -1.26
C LYS A 222 4.50 7.16 -1.45
N LEU A 223 3.65 6.71 -2.37
CA LEU A 223 3.60 5.31 -2.76
C LEU A 223 4.66 5.01 -3.83
N PRO A 224 5.25 3.79 -3.83
CA PRO A 224 6.20 3.39 -4.86
C PRO A 224 5.52 3.23 -6.22
N ALA A 225 6.30 3.20 -7.30
CA ALA A 225 5.81 2.86 -8.63
C ALA A 225 5.38 1.38 -8.70
N VAL A 226 4.44 1.07 -9.60
CA VAL A 226 3.85 -0.26 -9.70
C VAL A 226 4.56 -1.11 -10.75
N SER A 227 4.73 -2.41 -10.48
CA SER A 227 5.20 -3.39 -11.46
C SER A 227 4.04 -4.18 -12.10
N PRO A 228 4.18 -4.65 -13.35
CA PRO A 228 3.16 -5.48 -14.00
C PRO A 228 2.88 -6.80 -13.26
N GLU A 229 3.91 -7.34 -12.60
CA GLU A 229 3.80 -8.52 -11.75
C GLU A 229 2.87 -8.27 -10.55
N GLN A 230 3.05 -7.15 -9.85
CA GLN A 230 2.18 -6.74 -8.74
C GLN A 230 0.73 -6.61 -9.21
N ILE A 231 0.46 -6.00 -10.36
CA ILE A 231 -0.90 -5.88 -10.90
C ILE A 231 -1.50 -7.24 -11.21
N THR A 232 -0.71 -8.14 -11.80
CA THR A 232 -1.15 -9.49 -12.17
C THR A 232 -1.43 -10.36 -10.95
N ALA A 233 -0.57 -10.30 -9.93
CA ALA A 233 -0.79 -10.95 -8.64
C ALA A 233 -2.01 -10.36 -7.93
N ALA A 234 -2.16 -9.03 -7.90
CA ALA A 234 -3.29 -8.33 -7.28
C ALA A 234 -4.64 -8.75 -7.87
N ARG A 235 -4.70 -9.08 -9.17
CA ARG A 235 -5.92 -9.58 -9.84
C ARG A 235 -6.39 -10.93 -9.32
N GLN A 236 -5.48 -11.75 -8.83
CA GLN A 236 -5.74 -13.12 -8.38
C GLN A 236 -6.02 -13.20 -6.88
N ILE A 237 -5.79 -12.13 -6.12
CA ILE A 237 -5.96 -12.11 -4.67
C ILE A 237 -7.08 -11.16 -4.24
N ARG A 238 -7.69 -11.46 -3.10
CA ARG A 238 -8.73 -10.64 -2.48
C ARG A 238 -8.42 -10.45 -1.00
N LYS A 239 -7.95 -9.24 -0.63
CA LYS A 239 -7.53 -8.91 0.74
C LYS A 239 -8.11 -7.57 1.18
N PHE A 240 -8.44 -7.47 2.47
CA PHE A 240 -8.76 -6.18 3.09
C PHE A 240 -7.47 -5.48 3.48
N PHE A 241 -7.46 -4.15 3.36
CA PHE A 241 -6.38 -3.31 3.85
C PHE A 241 -6.39 -3.24 5.37
N THR A 242 -5.22 -3.25 6.00
CA THR A 242 -5.10 -3.09 7.44
C THR A 242 -5.07 -1.62 7.83
N GLY A 243 -4.47 -0.74 7.03
CA GLY A 243 -4.18 0.65 7.42
C GLY A 243 -2.72 0.89 7.85
N ARG A 244 -1.86 -0.12 7.68
CA ARG A 244 -0.40 -0.04 7.87
C ARG A 244 0.33 -0.44 6.57
N LEU A 245 1.02 0.53 5.98
CA LEU A 245 1.69 0.39 4.68
C LEU A 245 2.78 -0.70 4.68
N ASP A 246 3.45 -0.91 5.81
CA ASP A 246 4.58 -1.86 5.92
C ASP A 246 4.14 -3.32 6.12
N THR A 247 2.83 -3.59 6.23
CA THR A 247 2.33 -4.94 6.52
C THR A 247 2.54 -5.85 5.31
N PRO A 248 3.16 -7.04 5.45
CA PRO A 248 3.33 -7.97 4.34
C PRO A 248 1.99 -8.58 3.89
N VAL A 249 1.78 -8.70 2.58
CA VAL A 249 0.53 -9.23 2.01
C VAL A 249 0.60 -10.75 1.89
N VAL A 250 0.21 -11.43 2.96
CA VAL A 250 0.19 -12.90 3.00
C VAL A 250 -0.95 -13.44 2.14
N SER A 251 -0.64 -13.93 0.94
CA SER A 251 -1.63 -14.41 -0.03
C SER A 251 -1.12 -15.58 -0.88
N TYR A 252 -2.06 -16.22 -1.58
CA TYR A 252 -1.77 -17.24 -2.57
C TYR A 252 -2.54 -16.92 -3.86
N PRO A 253 -1.87 -16.68 -5.00
CA PRO A 253 -0.40 -16.68 -5.21
C PRO A 253 0.33 -15.63 -4.35
N PRO A 254 1.64 -15.81 -4.05
CA PRO A 254 2.39 -14.85 -3.27
C PRO A 254 2.39 -13.49 -3.96
N PHE A 255 2.22 -12.42 -3.18
CA PHE A 255 2.24 -11.06 -3.68
C PHE A 255 3.66 -10.48 -3.50
N PRO A 256 4.30 -9.93 -4.56
CA PRO A 256 5.63 -9.34 -4.47
C PRO A 256 5.54 -7.94 -3.85
N GLY A 257 5.49 -7.89 -2.52
CA GLY A 257 5.52 -6.65 -1.76
C GLY A 257 4.67 -6.64 -0.47
N ASN A 258 4.65 -5.47 0.16
CA ASN A 258 3.84 -5.10 1.31
C ASN A 258 2.51 -4.44 0.90
N GLU A 259 1.79 -3.93 1.89
CA GLU A 259 0.49 -3.30 1.72
C GLU A 259 0.56 -2.00 0.89
N ALA A 260 1.67 -1.26 0.92
CA ALA A 260 1.87 -0.06 0.10
C ALA A 260 1.87 -0.41 -1.40
N GLN A 261 2.62 -1.44 -1.80
CA GLN A 261 2.66 -1.92 -3.19
C GLN A 261 1.31 -2.52 -3.61
N TYR A 262 0.63 -3.22 -2.71
CA TYR A 262 -0.72 -3.73 -2.98
C TYR A 262 -1.74 -2.60 -3.14
N LEU A 263 -1.68 -1.57 -2.29
CA LEU A 263 -2.53 -0.37 -2.39
C LEU A 263 -2.30 0.34 -3.71
N ARG A 264 -1.03 0.55 -4.10
CA ARG A 264 -0.66 1.13 -5.39
C ARG A 264 -1.21 0.33 -6.58
N ALA A 265 -1.09 -1.01 -6.53
CA ALA A 265 -1.64 -1.88 -7.57
C ALA A 265 -3.18 -1.81 -7.65
N GLN A 266 -3.87 -1.71 -6.51
CA GLN A 266 -5.32 -1.51 -6.47
C GLN A 266 -5.73 -0.15 -7.03
N ILE A 267 -4.99 0.92 -6.69
CA ILE A 267 -5.21 2.26 -7.24
C ILE A 267 -5.10 2.23 -8.76
N ALA A 268 -4.02 1.67 -9.33
CA ALA A 268 -3.84 1.55 -10.78
C ALA A 268 -5.04 0.86 -11.46
N ARG A 269 -5.47 -0.28 -10.90
CA ARG A 269 -6.61 -1.05 -11.42
C ARG A 269 -7.94 -0.31 -11.35
N ILE A 270 -8.16 0.45 -10.28
CA ILE A 270 -9.39 1.23 -10.08
C ILE A 270 -9.35 2.44 -11.01
N SER A 271 -8.23 3.17 -11.09
CA SER A 271 -8.06 4.32 -11.98
C SER A 271 -8.39 3.94 -13.42
N ALA A 272 -7.70 2.91 -13.95
CA ALA A 272 -7.91 2.43 -15.31
C ALA A 272 -9.32 1.86 -15.58
N GLY A 273 -10.04 1.42 -14.53
CA GLY A 273 -11.37 0.80 -14.67
C GLY A 273 -12.55 1.72 -14.38
N THR A 274 -12.33 2.90 -13.77
CA THR A 274 -13.42 3.73 -13.24
C THR A 274 -13.30 5.21 -13.54
N GLN A 275 -12.13 5.71 -13.93
CA GLN A 275 -12.00 7.11 -14.35
C GLN A 275 -12.66 7.30 -15.72
N VAL A 276 -13.69 8.15 -15.75
CA VAL A 276 -14.50 8.42 -16.94
C VAL A 276 -14.75 9.92 -17.10
N SER A 277 -14.98 10.35 -18.32
CA SER A 277 -15.33 11.71 -18.70
C SER A 277 -16.55 11.71 -19.62
N PRO A 278 -17.31 12.82 -19.68
CA PRO A 278 -18.38 12.98 -20.64
C PRO A 278 -17.87 12.83 -22.08
N GLN A 279 -18.66 12.15 -22.92
CA GLN A 279 -18.30 11.88 -24.30
C GLN A 279 -18.03 13.18 -25.06
N GLY A 280 -16.85 13.26 -25.67
CA GLY A 280 -16.43 14.43 -26.43
C GLY A 280 -15.84 15.56 -25.59
N PHE A 281 -15.56 15.32 -24.31
CA PHE A 281 -14.77 16.22 -23.47
C PHE A 281 -13.29 16.21 -23.87
N PHE A 282 -12.69 15.02 -23.90
CA PHE A 282 -11.34 14.81 -24.43
C PHE A 282 -11.40 14.44 -25.91
N GLN A 283 -10.39 14.86 -26.65
CA GLN A 283 -10.16 14.44 -28.03
C GLN A 283 -8.81 13.74 -28.10
N ALA A 284 -8.81 12.48 -28.54
CA ALA A 284 -7.58 11.77 -28.85
C ALA A 284 -6.80 12.57 -29.91
N GLY A 285 -5.54 12.89 -29.60
CA GLY A 285 -4.60 13.47 -30.56
C GLY A 285 -4.60 12.62 -31.84
N LYS A 286 -4.67 13.26 -33.00
CA LYS A 286 -4.75 12.57 -34.30
C LYS A 286 -3.39 12.13 -34.83
N GLU A 287 -2.31 12.37 -34.10
CA GLU A 287 -0.95 12.09 -34.54
C GLU A 287 -0.52 10.73 -33.99
N GLU A 288 -0.26 9.77 -34.89
CA GLU A 288 -0.07 8.32 -34.63
C GLU A 288 1.14 7.95 -33.74
N GLY A 289 1.68 8.90 -32.96
CA GLY A 289 2.80 8.70 -32.03
C GLY A 289 2.57 9.23 -30.61
N ASP A 290 1.66 10.18 -30.40
CA ASP A 290 1.38 10.83 -29.11
C ASP A 290 -0.01 10.42 -28.57
N GLU A 291 -0.22 9.11 -28.39
CA GLU A 291 -1.43 8.60 -27.71
C GLU A 291 -1.48 8.96 -26.20
N GLU A 292 -0.51 9.73 -25.70
CA GLU A 292 -0.36 10.06 -24.28
C GLU A 292 -1.06 11.38 -23.87
N ASP A 293 -1.36 12.26 -24.84
CA ASP A 293 -1.93 13.58 -24.59
C ASP A 293 -3.36 13.73 -25.15
N GLU A 294 -4.33 13.36 -24.32
CA GLU A 294 -5.72 13.72 -24.54
C GLU A 294 -5.91 15.23 -24.28
N THR A 295 -6.05 16.00 -25.36
CA THR A 295 -6.29 17.44 -25.28
C THR A 295 -7.77 17.74 -24.98
N THR A 296 -8.01 18.76 -24.15
CA THR A 296 -9.37 19.20 -23.82
C THR A 296 -9.98 19.91 -25.03
N ARG A 297 -11.22 19.56 -25.41
CA ARG A 297 -11.90 20.28 -26.49
C ARG A 297 -12.33 21.68 -26.05
N ASP A 298 -11.79 22.69 -26.72
CA ASP A 298 -12.10 24.12 -26.50
C ASP A 298 -13.59 24.51 -26.63
N SER A 299 -14.41 23.67 -27.27
CA SER A 299 -15.82 23.96 -27.52
C SER A 299 -16.73 22.76 -27.17
N PHE A 300 -16.55 22.20 -25.98
CA PHE A 300 -17.49 21.20 -25.48
C PHE A 300 -18.83 21.87 -25.09
N GLU A 301 -19.92 21.48 -25.76
CA GLU A 301 -21.28 21.83 -25.31
C GLU A 301 -21.73 20.83 -24.24
N GLY A 302 -21.87 21.32 -23.01
CA GLY A 302 -22.19 20.47 -21.85
C GLY A 302 -23.44 19.64 -22.03
N ILE A 303 -23.32 18.34 -21.76
CA ILE A 303 -24.46 17.45 -21.70
C ILE A 303 -25.25 17.76 -20.41
N PRO A 304 -26.59 17.92 -20.43
CA PRO A 304 -27.34 18.08 -19.19
C PRO A 304 -27.22 16.86 -18.28
N ALA A 305 -27.05 17.08 -16.97
CA ALA A 305 -26.85 16.02 -15.98
C ALA A 305 -27.94 14.92 -16.03
N ALA A 306 -29.20 15.30 -16.29
CA ALA A 306 -30.30 14.35 -16.44
C ALA A 306 -30.06 13.33 -17.58
N LYS A 307 -29.52 13.77 -18.72
CA LYS A 307 -29.20 12.88 -19.85
C LYS A 307 -28.01 11.97 -19.54
N MET A 308 -27.03 12.48 -18.80
CA MET A 308 -25.88 11.68 -18.37
C MET A 308 -26.26 10.57 -17.39
N ALA A 309 -27.29 10.79 -16.57
CA ALA A 309 -27.80 9.80 -15.62
C ALA A 309 -28.67 8.72 -16.30
N GLU A 310 -29.27 9.02 -17.45
CA GLU A 310 -30.15 8.08 -18.17
C GLU A 310 -29.38 7.02 -18.98
N SER A 311 -28.20 7.36 -19.52
CA SER A 311 -27.42 6.43 -20.35
C SER A 311 -25.94 6.44 -20.00
N LEU A 312 -25.38 5.24 -19.77
CA LEU A 312 -23.94 5.06 -19.59
C LEU A 312 -23.13 5.36 -20.86
N SER A 313 -23.78 5.39 -22.03
CA SER A 313 -23.10 5.69 -23.30
C SER A 313 -22.56 7.12 -23.40
N THR A 314 -22.97 8.01 -22.50
CA THR A 314 -22.45 9.38 -22.45
C THR A 314 -21.11 9.48 -21.73
N TRP A 315 -20.61 8.39 -21.15
CA TRP A 315 -19.36 8.35 -20.42
C TRP A 315 -18.32 7.53 -21.19
N VAL A 316 -17.10 8.03 -21.26
CA VAL A 316 -15.96 7.39 -21.93
C VAL A 316 -14.77 7.35 -20.97
N HIS A 317 -13.98 6.28 -21.02
CA HIS A 317 -12.72 6.22 -20.27
C HIS A 317 -11.71 7.18 -20.88
N HIS A 318 -11.04 7.97 -20.03
CA HIS A 318 -9.93 8.87 -20.41
C HIS A 318 -8.58 8.40 -19.86
N VAL A 319 -8.57 7.25 -19.17
CA VAL A 319 -7.33 6.59 -18.70
C VAL A 319 -7.11 5.33 -19.53
N GLN A 320 -5.86 5.07 -19.87
CA GLN A 320 -5.46 3.89 -20.62
C GLN A 320 -5.84 2.60 -19.89
N HIS A 321 -6.31 1.61 -20.66
CA HIS A 321 -6.74 0.33 -20.11
C HIS A 321 -5.53 -0.59 -19.83
N ILE A 322 -5.47 -1.16 -18.63
CA ILE A 322 -4.41 -2.10 -18.25
C ILE A 322 -4.68 -3.50 -18.84
N LEU A 323 -3.80 -3.95 -19.72
CA LEU A 323 -3.82 -5.27 -20.37
C LEU A 323 -3.69 -6.43 -19.37
N GLN A 324 -3.93 -7.66 -19.83
CA GLN A 324 -3.78 -8.87 -19.00
C GLN A 324 -2.36 -9.04 -18.46
N GLN A 325 -1.36 -8.55 -19.21
CA GLN A 325 0.06 -8.54 -18.84
C GLN A 325 0.38 -7.62 -17.65
N GLY A 326 -0.52 -6.71 -17.25
CA GLY A 326 -0.28 -5.75 -16.17
C GLY A 326 0.35 -4.43 -16.64
N ARG A 327 0.32 -4.16 -17.94
CA ARG A 327 0.82 -2.93 -18.59
C ARG A 327 -0.28 -2.21 -19.36
N CYS A 328 -0.11 -0.92 -19.63
CA CYS A 328 -0.99 -0.21 -20.56
C CYS A 328 -0.60 -0.51 -22.02
N THR A 329 0.69 -0.57 -22.30
CA THR A 329 1.23 -0.89 -23.63
C THR A 329 1.70 -2.34 -23.69
N TRP A 330 1.31 -3.08 -24.73
CA TRP A 330 1.68 -4.48 -24.87
C TRP A 330 3.14 -4.65 -25.23
N VAL A 331 3.83 -5.60 -24.58
CA VAL A 331 5.23 -5.93 -24.90
C VAL A 331 5.38 -7.42 -25.23
N ASN A 332 6.02 -7.68 -26.37
CA ASN A 332 6.34 -9.04 -26.80
C ASN A 332 7.64 -9.54 -26.15
N LEU A 333 7.51 -10.41 -25.15
CA LEU A 333 8.66 -11.06 -24.51
C LEU A 333 9.37 -12.11 -25.39
N ALA A 334 8.76 -12.54 -26.50
CA ALA A 334 9.33 -13.56 -27.38
C ALA A 334 10.35 -13.02 -28.39
N VAL A 335 10.38 -11.69 -28.59
CA VAL A 335 11.45 -11.03 -29.35
C VAL A 335 12.51 -10.66 -28.34
N LYS A 336 13.52 -11.51 -28.19
CA LYS A 336 14.76 -11.09 -27.52
C LYS A 336 15.23 -9.83 -28.22
N THR A 337 15.48 -8.77 -27.44
CA THR A 337 16.28 -7.63 -27.85
C THR A 337 17.68 -8.13 -28.21
N GLY A 338 17.83 -8.52 -29.47
CA GLY A 338 19.08 -8.60 -30.20
C GLY A 338 19.01 -7.51 -31.26
N GLU A 339 20.01 -6.63 -31.22
CA GLU A 339 20.37 -5.53 -32.12
C GLU A 339 19.62 -5.37 -33.46
N ASP A 340 19.43 -4.09 -33.80
CA ASP A 340 19.07 -3.48 -35.10
C ASP A 340 17.61 -3.01 -35.27
N SER A 341 17.44 -1.71 -35.08
CA SER A 341 16.75 -0.88 -36.07
C SER A 341 17.38 0.53 -36.08
N GLU A 342 18.50 0.67 -36.79
CA GLU A 342 18.82 1.95 -37.45
C GLU A 342 17.73 2.22 -38.50
N GLU A 343 17.06 3.37 -38.40
CA GLU A 343 16.65 4.28 -39.49
C GLU A 343 15.40 5.08 -39.07
N GLY A 344 15.51 6.41 -39.16
CA GLY A 344 14.36 7.32 -39.13
C GLY A 344 14.71 8.71 -38.63
N GLU A 345 15.02 9.62 -39.55
CA GLU A 345 15.38 11.02 -39.34
C GLU A 345 14.41 11.79 -38.42
N ALA A 346 14.94 12.52 -37.43
CA ALA A 346 14.19 13.56 -36.73
C ALA A 346 14.43 14.90 -37.44
N GLU A 347 13.43 15.37 -38.20
CA GLU A 347 13.35 16.78 -38.59
C GLU A 347 13.05 17.63 -37.35
N GLU A 348 13.95 18.54 -36.98
CA GLU A 348 13.60 19.72 -36.18
C GLU A 348 12.54 20.52 -36.94
N LYS A 349 11.36 20.70 -36.35
CA LYS A 349 10.41 21.72 -36.78
C LYS A 349 9.98 22.59 -35.60
N GLU A 350 10.18 23.89 -35.83
CA GLU A 350 9.87 25.02 -34.97
C GLU A 350 8.40 25.00 -34.50
N GLU A 351 8.22 25.19 -33.19
CA GLU A 351 6.92 25.50 -32.58
C GLU A 351 6.37 26.81 -33.15
N LEU A 352 5.15 26.73 -33.71
CA LEU A 352 4.33 27.88 -34.05
C LEU A 352 3.37 28.14 -32.88
N ASP A 353 3.64 29.21 -32.15
CA ASP A 353 2.84 29.72 -31.05
C ASP A 353 1.47 30.21 -31.57
N GLU A 354 0.42 29.39 -31.40
CA GLU A 354 -0.97 29.78 -31.69
C GLU A 354 -1.59 30.48 -30.47
N PRO A 355 -2.30 31.62 -30.66
CA PRO A 355 -2.84 32.38 -29.54
C PRO A 355 -4.04 31.66 -28.89
N GLU A 356 -4.00 31.53 -27.56
CA GLU A 356 -5.06 30.95 -26.73
C GLU A 356 -6.43 31.63 -26.95
N PRO A 357 -7.46 30.90 -27.40
CA PRO A 357 -8.83 31.42 -27.46
C PRO A 357 -9.52 31.38 -26.08
N GLU A 358 -10.43 32.34 -25.84
CA GLU A 358 -11.12 32.50 -24.56
C GLU A 358 -11.96 31.27 -24.19
N VAL A 359 -11.55 30.62 -23.09
CA VAL A 359 -12.21 29.46 -22.48
C VAL A 359 -13.56 29.88 -21.88
N GLY A 360 -14.65 29.30 -22.41
CA GLY A 360 -15.97 29.38 -21.77
C GLY A 360 -15.95 28.74 -20.38
N PRO A 361 -16.92 29.03 -19.49
CA PRO A 361 -16.92 28.49 -18.12
C PRO A 361 -16.78 26.96 -18.13
N PRO A 362 -15.78 26.40 -17.42
CA PRO A 362 -15.42 25.00 -17.54
C PRO A 362 -16.60 24.10 -17.17
N LEU A 363 -16.90 23.15 -18.06
CA LEU A 363 -17.85 22.08 -17.80
C LEU A 363 -17.16 21.07 -16.90
N LYS A 364 -17.52 21.09 -15.61
CA LYS A 364 -16.86 20.29 -14.58
C LYS A 364 -17.53 18.93 -14.45
N PHE A 365 -16.75 17.87 -14.60
CA PHE A 365 -17.06 16.52 -14.11
C PHE A 365 -15.96 16.12 -13.14
N GLU A 366 -16.26 15.17 -12.26
CA GLU A 366 -15.30 14.69 -11.27
C GLU A 366 -15.49 13.20 -11.02
N ASN A 367 -14.39 12.49 -10.73
CA ASN A 367 -14.42 11.08 -10.33
C ASN A 367 -13.88 10.95 -8.90
N ILE A 368 -14.55 10.19 -8.04
CA ILE A 368 -14.05 9.90 -6.69
C ILE A 368 -14.28 8.45 -6.35
N TYR A 369 -13.29 7.80 -5.75
CA TYR A 369 -13.43 6.45 -5.21
C TYR A 369 -13.57 6.47 -3.69
N VAL A 370 -14.62 5.84 -3.15
CA VAL A 370 -14.75 5.60 -1.70
C VAL A 370 -15.17 4.15 -1.47
N GLY A 371 -14.30 3.35 -0.86
CA GLY A 371 -14.61 1.94 -0.63
C GLY A 371 -13.45 1.07 -0.16
N TRP A 372 -13.68 -0.24 -0.12
CA TRP A 372 -12.73 -1.24 0.43
C TRP A 372 -11.62 -1.69 -0.53
N GLY A 373 -11.59 -1.16 -1.76
CA GLY A 373 -10.66 -1.63 -2.79
C GLY A 373 -10.96 -3.04 -3.33
N LEU A 374 -12.14 -3.60 -3.05
CA LEU A 374 -12.52 -4.95 -3.47
C LEU A 374 -13.37 -4.93 -4.74
N LYS A 375 -12.94 -5.68 -5.76
CA LYS A 375 -13.70 -5.85 -7.00
C LYS A 375 -14.94 -6.72 -6.78
N TYR A 376 -16.09 -6.25 -7.25
CA TYR A 376 -17.32 -7.03 -7.33
C TYR A 376 -17.57 -7.42 -8.79
N ALA A 377 -17.48 -8.72 -9.10
CA ALA A 377 -17.65 -9.24 -10.46
C ALA A 377 -18.98 -9.98 -10.67
N GLY A 378 -19.90 -9.93 -9.70
CA GLY A 378 -21.16 -10.68 -9.71
C GLY A 378 -20.98 -12.18 -9.44
N GLU A 379 -20.02 -12.82 -10.10
CA GLU A 379 -19.53 -14.15 -9.74
C GLU A 379 -18.64 -14.07 -8.48
N GLY A 380 -18.76 -15.07 -7.61
CA GLY A 380 -17.95 -15.17 -6.40
C GLY A 380 -16.46 -15.31 -6.72
N TYR A 381 -15.60 -14.80 -5.85
CA TYR A 381 -14.16 -14.99 -5.96
C TYR A 381 -13.80 -16.47 -5.78
N SER A 382 -13.09 -17.06 -6.75
CA SER A 382 -12.51 -18.39 -6.64
C SER A 382 -11.01 -18.27 -6.38
N PRO A 383 -10.48 -18.83 -5.28
CA PRO A 383 -9.04 -18.84 -5.01
C PRO A 383 -8.24 -19.53 -6.13
N ALA A 384 -7.01 -19.07 -6.34
CA ALA A 384 -6.09 -19.72 -7.26
C ALA A 384 -5.75 -21.14 -6.79
N LEU A 385 -5.72 -22.08 -7.74
CA LEU A 385 -5.29 -23.46 -7.48
C LEU A 385 -3.76 -23.54 -7.46
N PRO A 386 -3.19 -24.48 -6.67
CA PRO A 386 -1.77 -24.74 -6.71
C PRO A 386 -1.28 -25.08 -8.13
N PRO A 387 -0.05 -24.70 -8.52
CA PRO A 387 0.51 -25.10 -9.80
C PRO A 387 0.54 -26.63 -9.87
N LEU A 388 0.44 -27.15 -11.09
CA LEU A 388 0.61 -28.57 -11.30
C LEU A 388 2.02 -28.97 -10.87
N PRO A 389 2.18 -30.09 -10.14
CA PRO A 389 3.50 -30.62 -9.85
C PRO A 389 4.33 -30.73 -11.11
N GLN A 390 5.61 -30.39 -11.01
CA GLN A 390 6.55 -30.57 -12.11
C GLN A 390 6.54 -32.05 -12.51
N LYS A 391 6.47 -32.30 -13.83
CA LYS A 391 6.57 -33.66 -14.33
C LYS A 391 8.01 -34.11 -14.21
N ASP A 392 8.19 -35.34 -13.76
CA ASP A 392 9.51 -35.98 -13.75
C ASP A 392 10.12 -35.94 -15.16
N TYR A 393 11.45 -35.91 -15.21
CA TYR A 393 12.17 -35.99 -16.47
C TYR A 393 11.75 -37.28 -17.18
N PRO A 394 11.28 -37.20 -18.44
CA PRO A 394 10.81 -38.37 -19.15
C PRO A 394 11.96 -39.38 -19.25
N SER A 395 11.75 -40.62 -18.82
CA SER A 395 12.74 -41.69 -18.92
C SER A 395 13.09 -41.97 -20.39
N GLY A 396 14.06 -41.23 -20.91
CA GLY A 396 14.61 -41.39 -22.24
C GLY A 396 15.68 -42.49 -22.28
N PRO A 397 16.11 -42.92 -23.47
CA PRO A 397 17.18 -43.91 -23.63
C PRO A 397 18.55 -43.42 -23.11
N GLU A 398 18.69 -42.14 -22.79
CA GLU A 398 19.86 -41.54 -22.16
C GLU A 398 19.95 -41.82 -20.65
N ILE A 399 18.81 -42.16 -20.01
CA ILE A 399 18.79 -42.56 -18.60
C ILE A 399 19.02 -44.07 -18.56
N THR A 400 20.28 -44.47 -18.54
CA THR A 400 20.66 -45.84 -18.21
C THR A 400 20.87 -45.91 -16.70
N GLU A 401 20.05 -46.71 -16.03
CA GLU A 401 20.31 -47.13 -14.65
C GLU A 401 21.67 -47.84 -14.66
N ALA A 402 22.69 -47.15 -14.14
CA ALA A 402 23.99 -47.76 -13.94
C ALA A 402 23.81 -48.84 -12.86
N PHE A 403 24.26 -50.06 -13.13
CA PHE A 403 24.26 -51.11 -12.11
C PHE A 403 25.16 -50.67 -10.96
N ASP A 404 24.69 -50.88 -9.73
CA ASP A 404 25.52 -50.68 -8.54
C ASP A 404 26.85 -51.41 -8.73
N PRO A 405 28.00 -50.74 -8.49
CA PRO A 405 29.30 -51.36 -8.62
C PRO A 405 29.37 -52.58 -7.71
N SER A 406 29.95 -53.66 -8.23
CA SER A 406 30.24 -54.83 -7.40
C SER A 406 31.25 -54.48 -6.30
N LEU A 407 31.25 -55.23 -5.20
CA LEU A 407 32.24 -55.10 -4.11
C LEU A 407 33.69 -55.04 -4.61
N GLU A 408 34.01 -55.75 -5.69
CA GLU A 408 35.36 -55.73 -6.29
C GLU A 408 35.65 -54.39 -6.99
N GLN A 409 34.67 -53.80 -7.66
CA GLN A 409 34.80 -52.49 -8.31
C GLN A 409 34.84 -51.34 -7.29
N GLU A 410 34.11 -51.45 -6.18
CA GLU A 410 34.19 -50.50 -5.07
C GLU A 410 35.58 -50.50 -4.43
N LEU A 411 36.18 -51.68 -4.23
CA LEU A 411 37.54 -51.78 -3.67
C LEU A 411 38.58 -51.17 -4.60
N VAL A 412 38.48 -51.40 -5.91
CA VAL A 412 39.39 -50.80 -6.90
C VAL A 412 39.21 -49.28 -6.98
N MET A 413 37.97 -48.79 -6.93
CA MET A 413 37.70 -47.35 -6.91
C MET A 413 38.23 -46.71 -5.63
N LYS A 414 38.10 -47.39 -4.50
CA LYS A 414 38.61 -46.94 -3.21
C LYS A 414 40.14 -46.89 -3.19
N GLU A 415 40.80 -47.91 -3.73
CA GLU A 415 42.26 -47.94 -3.86
C GLU A 415 42.76 -46.84 -4.79
N ALA A 416 42.07 -46.60 -5.92
CA ALA A 416 42.42 -45.51 -6.83
C ALA A 416 42.19 -44.11 -6.21
N LEU A 417 41.15 -43.93 -5.39
CA LEU A 417 40.90 -42.70 -4.63
C LEU A 417 41.95 -42.48 -3.54
N GLU A 418 42.36 -43.54 -2.84
CA GLU A 418 43.41 -43.51 -1.83
C GLU A 418 44.76 -43.20 -2.47
N GLU A 419 45.04 -43.74 -3.66
CA GLU A 419 46.23 -43.40 -4.46
C GLU A 419 46.21 -41.94 -4.93
N GLN A 420 45.06 -41.44 -5.42
CA GLN A 420 44.88 -40.03 -5.76
C GLN A 420 45.04 -39.10 -4.56
N GLN A 421 44.45 -39.43 -3.40
CA GLN A 421 44.61 -38.65 -2.18
C GLN A 421 46.06 -38.65 -1.72
N SER A 422 46.73 -39.81 -1.75
CA SER A 422 48.15 -39.88 -1.39
C SER A 422 49.03 -39.06 -2.35
N ALA A 423 48.70 -39.03 -3.65
CA ALA A 423 49.42 -38.21 -4.62
C ALA A 423 49.15 -36.70 -4.46
N ILE A 424 47.96 -36.33 -3.95
CA ILE A 424 47.63 -34.94 -3.60
C ILE A 424 48.36 -34.54 -2.32
N GLU A 425 48.34 -35.38 -1.27
CA GLU A 425 49.10 -35.15 -0.03
C GLU A 425 50.61 -35.07 -0.31
N GLU A 426 51.15 -35.91 -1.19
CA GLU A 426 52.56 -35.87 -1.58
C GLU A 426 52.90 -34.64 -2.44
N MET A 427 51.94 -34.07 -3.18
CA MET A 427 52.11 -32.78 -3.86
C MET A 427 51.97 -31.58 -2.89
N GLU A 428 51.06 -31.65 -1.92
CA GLU A 428 50.92 -30.63 -0.87
C GLU A 428 52.16 -30.59 0.05
N ASP A 429 52.73 -31.75 0.41
CA ASP A 429 53.98 -31.83 1.19
C ASP A 429 55.20 -31.31 0.38
N ILE A 430 55.18 -31.37 -0.96
CA ILE A 430 56.23 -30.79 -1.81
C ILE A 430 56.09 -29.26 -1.90
N ASP A 431 54.86 -28.74 -1.96
CA ASP A 431 54.61 -27.30 -1.95
C ASP A 431 54.92 -26.67 -0.56
N ASP A 432 54.76 -27.42 0.55
CA ASP A 432 55.13 -26.97 1.90
C ASP A 432 56.64 -27.04 2.20
N GLU A 433 57.42 -27.87 1.49
CA GLU A 433 58.89 -27.94 1.64
C GLU A 433 59.66 -26.87 0.85
N ASP A 434 59.07 -26.23 -0.17
CA ASP A 434 59.69 -25.17 -0.97
C ASP A 434 59.51 -23.75 -0.37
N ASP A 435 58.71 -23.59 0.71
CA ASP A 435 58.48 -22.30 1.40
C ASP A 435 59.42 -22.03 2.61
N GLU A 436 60.39 -22.92 2.91
CA GLU A 436 61.39 -22.75 4.00
C GLU A 436 62.83 -22.37 3.55
N GLU A 437 63.06 -21.96 2.30
CA GLU A 437 64.37 -21.38 1.87
C GLU A 437 64.25 -19.96 1.30
N ASP A 438 63.82 -18.98 2.10
CA ASP A 438 64.11 -17.55 1.85
C ASP A 438 64.00 -16.72 3.16
N ASP A 439 64.94 -16.94 4.10
CA ASP A 439 65.20 -15.96 5.17
C ASP A 439 66.68 -16.09 5.65
N ASP A 440 67.60 -15.39 4.96
CA ASP A 440 68.94 -15.01 5.47
C ASP A 440 69.47 -13.70 4.86
#